data_AF-A0A484Y3P5-F1
#
_entry.id   AF-A0A484Y3P5-F1
#
_cell.length_a   1.000
_cell.length_b   1.000
_cell.length_c   1.000
_cell.angle_alpha   90.00
_cell.angle_beta   90.00
_cell.angle_gamma   90.00
#
_symmetry.space_group_name_H-M   'P 1'
#
loop_
_entity.id
_entity.type
_entity.pdbx_description
1 polymer ?
#
loop_
_entity_poly.entity_id
_entity_poly.type
_entity_poly.pdbx_seq_one_letter_code
_entity_poly.pdbx_strand_id
1 'polypeptide(L)'
;MTVDGEAAELTRYERTDSRNEGLEGEHFSTVVAADGTLKGFANISLDLAGQPLPSRERTEQVARSFLQEAAPDLLPRMRISWIEPHDEPIRVQRDGRIETVALTGMKVKARNLVDGRWFWVIVGSDERPLVFERDIVWVTFPGHRKTEKWLHDAWLKEQASAAAKQA
;
A
#
# COMPACT_ATOMS: atom_id res chain seq x y z
N MET A 1 16.58 -6.33 3.40
CA MET A 1 16.80 -5.15 2.53
C MET A 1 16.78 -3.90 3.41
N THR A 2 16.96 -2.71 2.85
CA THR A 2 16.93 -1.45 3.63
C THR A 2 15.75 -0.62 3.15
N VAL A 3 14.96 -0.08 4.08
CA VAL A 3 13.83 0.84 3.83
C VAL A 3 14.14 2.15 4.51
N ASP A 4 14.33 3.22 3.74
CA ASP A 4 14.60 4.57 4.26
C ASP A 4 15.81 4.64 5.22
N GLY A 5 16.80 3.75 5.03
CA GLY A 5 17.99 3.64 5.88
C GLY A 5 17.85 2.66 7.07
N GLU A 6 16.68 2.06 7.27
CA GLU A 6 16.41 1.07 8.32
C GLU A 6 16.40 -0.35 7.75
N ALA A 7 16.93 -1.33 8.49
CA ALA A 7 16.87 -2.73 8.07
C ALA A 7 15.41 -3.25 8.12
N ALA A 8 14.98 -3.88 7.03
CA ALA A 8 13.64 -4.42 6.90
C ALA A 8 13.58 -5.66 6.01
N GLU A 9 12.50 -6.41 6.16
CA GLU A 9 12.14 -7.57 5.36
C GLU A 9 10.95 -7.21 4.45
N LEU A 10 11.11 -7.46 3.15
CA LEU A 10 10.01 -7.47 2.19
C LEU A 10 9.61 -8.92 1.95
N THR A 11 8.36 -9.25 2.26
CA THR A 11 7.77 -10.53 1.86
C THR A 11 6.74 -10.28 0.77
N ARG A 12 6.70 -11.16 -0.24
CA ARG A 12 5.67 -11.14 -1.29
C ARG A 12 5.17 -12.56 -1.52
N TYR A 13 3.86 -12.71 -1.50
CA TYR A 13 3.13 -13.93 -1.82
C TYR A 13 2.31 -13.67 -3.08
N GLU A 14 2.56 -14.45 -4.11
CA GLU A 14 1.82 -14.39 -5.37
C GLU A 14 0.92 -15.62 -5.50
N ARG A 15 -0.02 -15.57 -6.43
CA ARG A 15 -0.90 -16.70 -6.70
C ARG A 15 -0.09 -17.88 -7.23
N THR A 16 -0.40 -19.09 -6.74
CA THR A 16 0.24 -20.34 -7.19
C THR A 16 -0.45 -20.97 -8.40
N ASP A 17 -1.60 -20.44 -8.80
CA ASP A 17 -2.38 -20.90 -9.97
C ASP A 17 -2.01 -20.15 -11.26
N SER A 18 -0.92 -19.37 -11.23
CA SER A 18 -0.36 -18.56 -12.32
C SER A 18 -1.32 -17.53 -12.94
N ARG A 19 -2.46 -17.27 -12.32
CA ARG A 19 -3.33 -16.16 -12.71
C ARG A 19 -2.76 -14.85 -12.17
N ASN A 20 -2.61 -13.86 -13.05
CA ASN A 20 -2.19 -12.51 -12.69
C ASN A 20 -0.95 -12.49 -11.77
N GLU A 21 0.03 -13.38 -12.00
CA GLU A 21 1.26 -13.47 -11.21
C GLU A 21 2.28 -12.40 -11.60
N GLY A 22 3.31 -12.22 -10.77
CA GLY A 22 4.39 -11.26 -10.99
C GLY A 22 4.07 -9.81 -10.64
N LEU A 23 4.95 -8.90 -11.08
CA LEU A 23 4.82 -7.47 -10.83
C LEU A 23 3.59 -6.89 -11.54
N GLU A 24 2.87 -6.05 -10.79
CA GLU A 24 1.58 -5.43 -11.06
C GLU A 24 0.40 -6.41 -11.05
N GLY A 25 0.65 -7.67 -10.71
CA GLY A 25 -0.35 -8.72 -10.57
C GLY A 25 -1.01 -8.78 -9.19
N GLU A 26 -1.82 -9.81 -8.99
CA GLU A 26 -2.43 -10.12 -7.69
C GLU A 26 -1.38 -10.66 -6.73
N HIS A 27 -1.30 -10.09 -5.53
CA HIS A 27 -0.32 -10.45 -4.54
C HIS A 27 -0.70 -9.97 -3.14
N PHE A 28 -0.10 -10.58 -2.14
CA PHE A 28 0.00 -10.04 -0.79
C PHE A 28 1.46 -9.72 -0.50
N SER A 29 1.77 -8.50 -0.10
CA SER A 29 3.14 -8.10 0.25
C SER A 29 3.17 -7.36 1.58
N THR A 30 4.26 -7.51 2.33
CA THR A 30 4.49 -6.83 3.60
C THR A 30 5.90 -6.27 3.65
N VAL A 31 6.05 -5.14 4.35
CA VAL A 31 7.33 -4.60 4.75
C VAL A 31 7.36 -4.53 6.28
N VAL A 32 8.28 -5.27 6.89
CA VAL A 32 8.43 -5.35 8.35
C VAL A 32 9.85 -4.92 8.72
N ALA A 33 9.96 -3.96 9.63
CA ALA A 33 11.26 -3.52 10.14
C ALA A 33 11.89 -4.57 11.06
N ALA A 34 13.20 -4.48 11.28
CA ALA A 34 13.94 -5.42 12.12
C ALA A 34 13.43 -5.52 13.57
N ASP A 35 12.77 -4.48 14.08
CA ASP A 35 12.14 -4.46 15.41
C ASP A 35 10.73 -5.08 15.44
N GLY A 36 10.26 -5.61 14.31
CA GLY A 36 8.91 -6.18 14.14
C GLY A 36 7.84 -5.17 13.74
N THR A 37 8.17 -3.89 13.58
CA THR A 37 7.20 -2.86 13.18
C THR A 37 6.71 -3.10 11.74
N LEU A 38 5.39 -3.21 11.55
CA LEU A 38 4.78 -3.22 10.23
C LEU A 38 4.89 -1.83 9.58
N LYS A 39 5.76 -1.69 8.58
CA LYS A 39 5.93 -0.44 7.79
C LYS A 39 4.85 -0.30 6.72
N GLY A 40 4.32 -1.41 6.24
CA GLY A 40 3.17 -1.43 5.37
C GLY A 40 2.84 -2.81 4.81
N PHE A 41 1.71 -2.92 4.14
CA PHE A 41 1.34 -4.08 3.36
C PHE A 41 0.48 -3.67 2.15
N ALA A 42 0.42 -4.54 1.15
CA ALA A 42 -0.55 -4.46 0.05
C ALA A 42 -1.22 -5.83 -0.15
N ASN A 43 -2.54 -5.84 -0.20
CA ASN A 43 -3.37 -7.00 -0.49
C ASN A 43 -4.16 -6.73 -1.77
N ILE A 44 -3.59 -7.14 -2.89
CA ILE A 44 -4.05 -6.80 -4.23
C ILE A 44 -4.74 -8.01 -4.83
N SER A 45 -6.06 -7.91 -5.04
CA SER A 45 -6.86 -8.96 -5.66
C SER A 45 -7.89 -8.39 -6.62
N LEU A 46 -8.08 -9.09 -7.74
CA LEU A 46 -9.06 -8.76 -8.76
C LEU A 46 -10.51 -8.89 -8.26
N ASP A 47 -10.75 -9.74 -7.25
CA ASP A 47 -12.09 -9.99 -6.70
C ASP A 47 -12.72 -8.73 -6.07
N LEU A 48 -11.89 -7.73 -5.75
CA LEU A 48 -12.29 -6.46 -5.15
C LEU A 48 -12.64 -5.38 -6.18
N ALA A 49 -12.33 -5.59 -7.46
CA ALA A 49 -12.52 -4.60 -8.52
C ALA A 49 -14.00 -4.39 -8.87
N GLY A 50 -14.39 -3.13 -9.10
CA GLY A 50 -15.74 -2.76 -9.57
C GLY A 50 -16.86 -2.93 -8.54
N GLN A 51 -16.53 -3.22 -7.29
CA GLN A 51 -17.50 -3.39 -6.21
C GLN A 51 -17.83 -2.04 -5.51
N PRO A 52 -19.00 -1.92 -4.86
CA PRO A 52 -19.35 -0.72 -4.11
C PRO A 52 -18.36 -0.43 -2.98
N LEU A 53 -17.99 0.84 -2.82
CA LEU A 53 -17.09 1.27 -1.74
C LEU A 53 -17.84 1.55 -0.44
N PRO A 54 -17.21 1.34 0.72
CA PRO A 54 -17.78 1.76 2.00
C PRO A 54 -17.94 3.28 2.07
N SER A 55 -18.83 3.75 2.96
CA SER A 55 -18.96 5.19 3.24
C SER A 55 -17.69 5.75 3.88
N ARG A 56 -17.54 7.09 3.93
CA ARG A 56 -16.40 7.73 4.60
C ARG A 56 -16.33 7.35 6.08
N GLU A 57 -17.46 7.33 6.77
CA GLU A 57 -17.58 6.99 8.19
C GLU A 57 -17.23 5.51 8.42
N ARG A 58 -17.71 4.62 7.55
CA ARG A 58 -17.40 3.19 7.64
C ARG A 58 -15.93 2.93 7.36
N THR A 59 -15.37 3.59 6.36
CA THR A 59 -13.94 3.55 6.04
C THR A 59 -13.09 3.96 7.24
N GLU A 60 -13.44 5.07 7.90
CA GLU A 60 -12.73 5.53 9.09
C GLU A 60 -12.77 4.49 10.22
N GLN A 61 -13.93 3.89 10.48
CA GLN A 61 -14.07 2.84 11.49
C GLN A 61 -13.16 1.64 11.19
N VAL A 62 -13.18 1.12 9.97
CA VAL A 62 -12.34 -0.02 9.56
C VAL A 62 -10.86 0.34 9.70
N ALA A 63 -10.45 1.52 9.23
CA ALA A 63 -9.07 1.99 9.34
C ALA A 63 -8.62 2.09 10.80
N ARG A 64 -9.46 2.63 11.69
CA ARG A 64 -9.14 2.73 13.13
C ARG A 64 -9.03 1.37 13.79
N SER A 65 -9.94 0.43 13.48
CA SER A 65 -9.88 -0.93 14.01
C SER A 65 -8.60 -1.64 13.59
N PHE A 66 -8.22 -1.53 12.30
CA PHE A 66 -6.96 -2.07 11.81
C PHE A 66 -5.76 -1.44 12.53
N LEU A 67 -5.71 -0.11 12.66
CA LEU A 67 -4.62 0.58 13.35
C LEU A 67 -4.54 0.18 14.83
N GLN A 68 -5.66 -0.09 15.48
CA GLN A 68 -5.68 -0.54 16.87
C GLN A 68 -4.95 -1.86 17.07
N GLU A 69 -4.99 -2.74 16.07
CA GLU A 69 -4.33 -4.06 16.10
C GLU A 69 -2.88 -3.98 15.58
N ALA A 70 -2.67 -3.33 14.44
CA ALA A 70 -1.41 -3.41 13.70
C ALA A 70 -0.43 -2.25 13.95
N ALA A 71 -0.93 -1.07 14.35
CA ALA A 71 -0.12 0.13 14.57
C ALA A 71 -0.75 1.05 15.64
N PRO A 72 -0.97 0.55 16.88
CA PRO A 72 -1.73 1.27 17.90
C PRO A 72 -1.06 2.59 18.32
N ASP A 73 0.24 2.70 18.12
CA ASP A 73 1.02 3.90 18.39
C ASP A 73 0.60 5.12 17.55
N LEU A 74 0.01 4.88 16.36
CA LEU A 74 -0.44 5.94 15.47
C LEU A 74 -1.75 6.59 15.91
N LEU A 75 -2.65 5.85 16.58
CA LEU A 75 -4.01 6.30 16.88
C LEU A 75 -4.08 7.55 17.78
N PRO A 76 -3.35 7.65 18.91
CA PRO A 76 -3.43 8.83 19.79
C PRO A 76 -2.89 10.10 19.15
N ARG A 77 -2.13 9.97 18.06
CA ARG A 77 -1.38 11.04 17.39
C ARG A 77 -1.89 11.26 15.97
N MET A 78 -3.01 10.65 15.61
CA MET A 78 -3.56 10.70 14.27
C MET A 78 -4.36 11.98 14.04
N ARG A 79 -4.02 12.71 12.97
CA ARG A 79 -4.91 13.71 12.37
C ARG A 79 -5.27 13.30 10.95
N ILE A 80 -6.54 12.95 10.74
CA ILE A 80 -7.07 12.66 9.40
C ILE A 80 -7.02 13.94 8.56
N SER A 81 -6.51 13.82 7.34
CA SER A 81 -6.47 14.90 6.36
C SER A 81 -7.65 14.82 5.40
N TRP A 82 -7.94 13.62 4.88
CA TRP A 82 -9.08 13.37 4.00
C TRP A 82 -9.36 11.88 3.86
N ILE A 83 -10.57 11.56 3.38
CA ILE A 83 -11.05 10.22 3.09
C ILE A 83 -11.70 10.21 1.70
N GLU A 84 -11.04 9.62 0.71
CA GLU A 84 -11.46 9.68 -0.71
C GLU A 84 -11.11 8.39 -1.47
N PRO A 85 -11.82 8.09 -2.58
CA PRO A 85 -11.46 6.97 -3.45
C PRO A 85 -10.01 7.06 -3.96
N HIS A 86 -9.36 5.91 -4.08
CA HIS A 86 -8.01 5.78 -4.61
C HIS A 86 -7.91 4.52 -5.47
N ASP A 87 -7.34 4.66 -6.66
CA ASP A 87 -7.12 3.56 -7.58
C ASP A 87 -5.70 3.02 -7.47
N GLU A 88 -5.58 1.71 -7.35
CA GLU A 88 -4.34 0.97 -7.56
C GLU A 88 -4.45 0.20 -8.89
N PRO A 89 -3.55 0.39 -9.86
CA PRO A 89 -3.62 -0.32 -11.13
C PRO A 89 -3.16 -1.77 -10.97
N ILE A 90 -3.92 -2.72 -11.51
CA ILE A 90 -3.56 -4.14 -11.54
C ILE A 90 -3.56 -4.65 -12.98
N ARG A 91 -2.58 -5.47 -13.33
CA ARG A 91 -2.51 -6.17 -14.61
C ARG A 91 -3.23 -7.50 -14.50
N VAL A 92 -4.17 -7.69 -15.41
CA VAL A 92 -5.01 -8.88 -15.48
C VAL A 92 -4.82 -9.52 -16.84
N GLN A 93 -4.69 -10.84 -16.86
CA GLN A 93 -4.71 -11.61 -18.10
C GLN A 93 -6.12 -12.16 -18.35
N ARG A 94 -6.78 -11.74 -19.43
CA ARG A 94 -8.08 -12.23 -19.89
C ARG A 94 -8.00 -12.60 -21.37
N ASP A 95 -8.44 -13.81 -21.72
CA ASP A 95 -8.51 -14.27 -23.12
C ASP A 95 -7.20 -14.08 -23.92
N GLY A 96 -6.06 -14.31 -23.27
CA GLY A 96 -4.73 -14.14 -23.87
C GLY A 96 -4.27 -12.69 -24.04
N ARG A 97 -5.03 -11.71 -23.53
CA ARG A 97 -4.69 -10.29 -23.51
C ARG A 97 -4.37 -9.83 -22.11
N ILE A 98 -3.47 -8.84 -22.02
CA ILE A 98 -3.14 -8.15 -20.78
C ILE A 98 -3.93 -6.85 -20.75
N GLU A 99 -4.70 -6.66 -19.70
CA GLU A 99 -5.51 -5.47 -19.44
C GLU A 99 -5.10 -4.85 -18.12
N THR A 100 -5.19 -3.51 -18.02
CA THR A 100 -5.02 -2.80 -16.75
C THR A 100 -6.40 -2.52 -16.18
N VAL A 101 -6.68 -3.06 -15.00
CA VAL A 101 -7.91 -2.83 -14.24
C VAL A 101 -7.61 -1.91 -13.05
N ALA A 102 -8.49 -0.96 -12.76
CA ALA A 102 -8.39 -0.15 -11.56
C ALA A 102 -8.98 -0.91 -10.36
N LEU A 103 -8.17 -1.11 -9.34
CA LEU A 103 -8.61 -1.60 -8.04
C LEU A 103 -8.85 -0.39 -7.13
N THR A 104 -10.11 0.02 -7.01
CA THR A 104 -10.49 1.20 -6.23
C THR A 104 -10.77 0.83 -4.78
N GLY A 105 -10.21 1.59 -3.84
CA GLY A 105 -10.54 1.54 -2.41
C GLY A 105 -10.74 2.94 -1.82
N MET A 106 -11.22 3.03 -0.58
CA MET A 106 -11.36 4.29 0.14
C MET A 106 -10.13 4.56 1.01
N LYS A 107 -9.38 5.61 0.67
CA LYS A 107 -8.11 5.95 1.32
C LYS A 107 -8.32 6.95 2.44
N VAL A 108 -8.00 6.55 3.67
CA VAL A 108 -7.84 7.42 4.83
C VAL A 108 -6.40 7.90 4.87
N LYS A 109 -6.17 9.17 4.49
CA LYS A 109 -4.84 9.78 4.61
C LYS A 109 -4.76 10.56 5.91
N ALA A 110 -3.75 10.27 6.72
CA ALA A 110 -3.55 10.91 8.01
C ALA A 110 -2.10 11.32 8.24
N ARG A 111 -1.92 12.26 9.16
CA ARG A 111 -0.62 12.75 9.60
C ARG A 111 -0.38 12.35 11.05
N ASN A 112 0.80 11.80 11.33
CA ASN A 112 1.28 11.60 12.68
C ASN A 112 1.70 12.95 13.25
N LEU A 113 1.06 13.37 14.34
CA LEU A 113 1.30 14.68 14.95
C LEU A 113 2.63 14.78 15.70
N VAL A 114 3.32 13.67 15.96
CA VAL A 114 4.58 13.69 16.71
C VAL A 114 5.79 13.96 15.82
N ASP A 115 5.87 13.33 14.66
CA ASP A 115 6.99 13.47 13.73
C ASP A 115 6.58 14.19 12.42
N GLY A 116 5.29 14.47 12.24
CA GLY A 116 4.75 15.10 11.05
C GLY A 116 4.71 14.21 9.81
N ARG A 117 5.05 12.92 9.93
CA ARG A 117 5.05 11.95 8.82
C ARG A 117 3.63 11.56 8.42
N TRP A 118 3.47 11.15 7.18
CA TRP A 118 2.19 10.70 6.64
C TRP A 118 2.05 9.19 6.81
N PHE A 119 0.81 8.76 6.94
CA PHE A 119 0.42 7.36 6.84
C PHE A 119 -0.97 7.27 6.23
N TRP A 120 -1.33 6.10 5.71
CA TRP A 120 -2.66 5.87 5.18
C TRP A 120 -3.07 4.41 5.29
N VAL A 121 -4.39 4.22 5.35
CA VAL A 121 -5.05 2.92 5.15
C VAL A 121 -5.98 3.08 3.96
N ILE A 122 -5.94 2.18 2.99
CA ILE A 122 -6.92 2.05 1.92
C ILE A 122 -7.83 0.89 2.31
N VAL A 123 -9.14 1.12 2.33
CA VAL A 123 -10.14 0.10 2.65
C VAL A 123 -10.81 -0.35 1.37
N GLY A 124 -10.83 -1.66 1.14
CA GLY A 124 -11.50 -2.28 0.01
C GLY A 124 -13.03 -2.26 0.13
N SER A 125 -13.68 -2.69 -0.94
CA SER A 125 -15.13 -2.91 -1.03
C SER A 125 -15.65 -4.01 -0.09
N ASP A 126 -14.77 -4.91 0.32
CA ASP A 126 -15.02 -5.98 1.30
C ASP A 126 -14.92 -5.51 2.76
N GLU A 127 -14.79 -4.20 2.98
CA GLU A 127 -14.57 -3.57 4.28
C GLU A 127 -13.30 -4.06 4.99
N ARG A 128 -12.28 -4.48 4.22
CA ARG A 128 -10.97 -4.86 4.77
C ARG A 128 -9.87 -3.90 4.33
N PRO A 129 -8.81 -3.74 5.14
CA PRO A 129 -7.60 -3.05 4.71
C PRO A 129 -6.99 -3.69 3.46
N LEU A 130 -6.91 -2.90 2.39
CA LEU A 130 -6.31 -3.24 1.11
C LEU A 130 -4.84 -2.85 1.06
N VAL A 131 -4.50 -1.65 1.52
CA VAL A 131 -3.13 -1.15 1.61
C VAL A 131 -2.95 -0.39 2.91
N PHE A 132 -1.81 -0.57 3.56
CA PHE A 132 -1.37 0.27 4.67
C PHE A 132 0.07 0.70 4.44
N GLU A 133 0.37 1.96 4.71
CA GLU A 133 1.74 2.47 4.71
C GLU A 133 1.90 3.53 5.81
N ARG A 134 3.05 3.52 6.49
CA ARG A 134 3.42 4.51 7.52
C ARG A 134 4.78 5.14 7.28
N ASP A 135 5.12 6.10 8.14
CA ASP A 135 6.40 6.80 8.18
C ASP A 135 6.76 7.56 6.88
N ILE A 136 5.76 7.91 6.06
CA ILE A 136 5.98 8.54 4.76
C ILE A 136 6.40 10.01 4.90
N VAL A 137 7.56 10.34 4.33
CA VAL A 137 8.05 11.71 4.19
C VAL A 137 7.70 12.24 2.79
N TRP A 138 7.00 13.38 2.77
CA TRP A 138 6.74 14.15 1.56
C TRP A 138 7.64 15.39 1.53
N VAL A 139 8.35 15.60 0.43
CA VAL A 139 9.07 16.85 0.17
C VAL A 139 8.07 17.84 -0.42
N THR A 140 7.96 19.02 0.18
CA THR A 140 7.00 20.05 -0.26
C THR A 140 7.45 20.74 -1.55
N PHE A 141 8.76 20.81 -1.83
CA PHE A 141 9.28 21.39 -3.06
C PHE A 141 10.62 20.74 -3.48
N PRO A 142 10.72 20.17 -4.70
CA PRO A 142 9.61 19.83 -5.61
C PRO A 142 8.68 18.79 -4.96
N GLY A 143 7.37 18.84 -5.22
CA GLY A 143 6.38 18.00 -4.54
C GLY A 143 6.49 16.52 -4.88
N HIS A 144 7.17 15.72 -4.04
CA HIS A 144 7.29 14.27 -4.25
C HIS A 144 7.44 13.50 -2.93
N ARG A 145 7.12 12.21 -2.95
CA ARG A 145 7.41 11.28 -1.86
C ARG A 145 8.92 11.04 -1.81
N LYS A 146 9.53 11.27 -0.65
CA LYS A 146 10.97 11.02 -0.41
C LYS A 146 11.23 9.54 -0.11
N THR A 147 10.32 8.92 0.65
CA THR A 147 10.51 7.56 1.14
C THR A 147 10.40 6.54 0.02
N GLU A 148 11.13 5.45 0.17
CA GLU A 148 11.07 4.32 -0.75
C GLU A 148 9.66 3.73 -0.83
N LYS A 149 9.37 3.12 -1.98
CA LYS A 149 8.03 2.65 -2.39
C LYS A 149 8.03 1.14 -2.60
N TRP A 150 8.57 0.39 -1.65
CA TRP A 150 8.77 -1.06 -1.76
C TRP A 150 7.48 -1.87 -1.99
N LEU A 151 6.32 -1.31 -1.65
CA LEU A 151 4.99 -1.91 -1.92
C LEU A 151 4.39 -1.49 -3.27
N HIS A 152 5.08 -0.65 -4.05
CA HIS A 152 4.63 -0.24 -5.37
C HIS A 152 5.47 -0.92 -6.45
N ASP A 153 4.81 -1.74 -7.27
CA ASP A 153 5.48 -2.56 -8.29
C ASP A 153 6.20 -1.72 -9.35
N ALA A 154 5.73 -0.50 -9.64
CA ALA A 154 6.43 0.45 -10.51
C ALA A 154 7.84 0.80 -9.99
N TRP A 155 7.98 0.98 -8.68
CA TRP A 155 9.28 1.28 -8.06
C TRP A 155 10.19 0.05 -8.07
N LEU A 156 9.64 -1.15 -7.84
CA LEU A 156 10.41 -2.40 -7.94
C LEU A 156 10.97 -2.61 -9.36
N LYS A 157 10.18 -2.29 -10.40
CA LYS A 157 10.65 -2.34 -11.80
C LYS A 157 11.78 -1.36 -12.08
N GLU A 158 11.67 -0.13 -11.58
CA GLU A 158 12.73 0.88 -11.73
C GLU A 158 14.04 0.41 -11.10
N GLN A 159 13.98 -0.16 -9.89
CA GLN A 159 15.16 -0.66 -9.20
C GLN A 159 15.78 -1.88 -9.88
N ALA A 160 14.96 -2.84 -10.33
CA ALA A 160 15.44 -3.98 -11.10
C ALA A 160 16.15 -3.52 -12.39
N SER A 161 15.59 -2.52 -13.07
CA SER A 161 16.17 -1.94 -14.29
C SER A 161 17.47 -1.19 -14.01
N ALA A 162 17.57 -0.49 -12.87
CA ALA A 162 18.76 0.24 -12.47
C ALA A 162 19.90 -0.72 -12.08
N ALA A 163 19.60 -1.83 -11.40
CA ALA A 163 20.57 -2.85 -11.06
C ALA A 163 21.12 -3.57 -12.31
N ALA A 164 20.26 -3.90 -13.26
CA ALA A 164 20.66 -4.55 -14.51
C ALA A 164 21.58 -3.70 -15.41
N LYS A 165 21.52 -2.36 -15.29
CA LYS A 165 22.42 -1.44 -16.03
C LYS A 165 23.79 -1.26 -15.38
N GLN A 166 23.96 -1.72 -14.14
CA GLN A 166 25.22 -1.59 -13.38
C GLN A 166 26.02 -2.90 -13.35
N ALA A 167 25.46 -3.99 -13.88
CA ALA A 167 26.11 -5.29 -14.07
C ALA A 167 26.70 -5.41 -15.49
#